data_AF-A0A935B227-F1
#
_entry.id   AF-A0A935B227-F1
#
_cell.length_a   1.000
_cell.length_b   1.000
_cell.length_c   1.000
_cell.angle_alpha   90.00
_cell.angle_beta   90.00
_cell.angle_gamma   90.00
#
_symmetry.space_group_name_H-M   'P 1'
#
loop_
_entity.id
_entity.type
_entity.pdbx_description
1 polymer ?
#
loop_
_entity_poly.entity_id
_entity_poly.type
_entity_poly.pdbx_seq_one_letter_code
_entity_poly.pdbx_strand_id
1 'polypeptide(L)'
;MVGHGVDCKFSQDTNWMIPTEAVDEICVLISASDATAQFSFGLLRCRGKVLGAPNRDLKRGVKAAGRQAARWLWSDEAMPPNLLRNLPTPTLSAIFATPGRGNGQTRINELFRRVHGQIVRREVTLTVAQQDDGMKRARDARHHLQPEGIIIPGTRRTTRGSPASWGLAVPRKGEFIATLATGNASEDS
;
A
#
# COMPACT_ATOMS: atom_id res chain seq x y z
N MET A 1 29.85 -0.42 -19.34
CA MET A 1 29.19 0.14 -18.14
C MET A 1 29.90 1.43 -17.80
N VAL A 2 29.21 2.57 -17.82
CA VAL A 2 29.79 3.82 -17.31
C VAL A 2 29.36 3.90 -15.84
N GLY A 3 30.28 3.56 -14.93
CA GLY A 3 30.02 3.54 -13.49
C GLY A 3 30.03 4.95 -12.94
N HIS A 4 28.89 5.64 -12.98
CA HIS A 4 28.70 6.87 -12.21
C HIS A 4 28.33 6.49 -10.77
N GLY A 5 28.98 7.12 -9.79
CA GLY A 5 28.51 7.08 -8.41
C GLY A 5 27.11 7.68 -8.36
N VAL A 6 26.12 6.86 -8.01
CA VAL A 6 24.73 7.30 -7.84
C VAL A 6 24.30 6.90 -6.44
N ASP A 7 23.91 7.90 -5.65
CA ASP A 7 23.35 7.69 -4.32
C ASP A 7 21.81 7.74 -4.38
N CYS A 8 21.13 7.06 -3.47
CA CYS A 8 19.67 6.98 -3.44
C CYS A 8 19.11 7.63 -2.18
N LYS A 9 18.17 8.57 -2.35
CA LYS A 9 17.52 9.30 -1.26
C LYS A 9 16.02 9.18 -1.33
N PHE A 10 15.43 8.78 -0.21
CA PHE A 10 13.99 8.69 -0.01
C PHE A 10 13.49 9.80 0.94
N SER A 11 12.28 10.30 0.72
CA SER A 11 11.57 11.18 1.64
C SER A 11 10.05 10.99 1.55
N GLN A 12 9.33 11.05 2.67
CA GLN A 12 7.86 11.03 2.64
C GLN A 12 7.28 12.36 2.12
N ASP A 13 7.89 13.49 2.51
CA ASP A 13 7.37 14.84 2.26
C ASP A 13 8.26 15.69 1.34
N THR A 14 9.00 15.05 0.42
CA THR A 14 9.92 15.74 -0.53
C THR A 14 11.06 16.55 0.11
N ASN A 15 11.45 16.19 1.34
CA ASN A 15 12.51 16.83 2.12
C ASN A 15 13.77 15.96 2.15
N TRP A 16 14.39 15.73 0.99
CA TRP A 16 15.60 14.89 0.90
C TRP A 16 16.80 15.51 1.59
N MET A 17 17.55 14.69 2.33
CA MET A 17 18.80 15.08 2.99
C MET A 17 19.99 14.44 2.29
N ILE A 18 20.86 15.26 1.72
CA ILE A 18 22.05 14.84 0.98
C ILE A 18 23.24 14.85 1.95
N PRO A 19 23.89 13.70 2.22
CA PRO A 19 25.08 13.67 3.05
C PRO A 19 26.29 14.24 2.32
N THR A 20 27.35 14.54 3.06
CA THR A 20 28.55 15.21 2.54
C THR A 20 29.19 14.48 1.36
N GLU A 21 29.22 13.16 1.40
CA GLU A 21 29.79 12.29 0.37
C GLU A 21 28.98 12.26 -0.94
N ALA A 22 27.74 12.73 -0.92
CA ALA A 22 26.87 12.79 -2.10
C ALA A 22 26.70 14.23 -2.63
N VAL A 23 27.43 15.19 -2.06
CA VAL A 23 27.54 16.54 -2.64
C VAL A 23 28.35 16.46 -3.93
N ASP A 24 27.91 17.22 -4.95
CA ASP A 24 28.44 17.20 -6.33
C ASP A 24 28.22 15.90 -7.12
N GLU A 25 27.64 14.88 -6.48
CA GLU A 25 27.22 13.63 -7.11
C GLU A 25 25.80 13.68 -7.68
N ILE A 26 25.43 12.62 -8.41
CA ILE A 26 24.06 12.39 -8.86
C ILE A 26 23.32 11.60 -7.78
N CYS A 27 22.18 12.11 -7.34
CA CYS A 27 21.27 11.40 -6.46
C CYS A 27 19.99 11.00 -7.20
N VAL A 28 19.53 9.77 -6.97
CA VAL A 28 18.14 9.39 -7.18
C VAL A 28 17.32 9.98 -6.03
N LEU A 29 16.29 10.75 -6.38
CA LEU A 29 15.31 11.27 -5.45
C LEU A 29 14.01 10.48 -5.59
N ILE A 30 13.60 9.86 -4.49
CA ILE A 30 12.34 9.11 -4.39
C ILE A 30 11.48 9.75 -3.31
N SER A 31 10.23 10.04 -3.62
CA SER A 31 9.23 10.36 -2.60
C SER A 31 8.00 9.51 -2.75
N ALA A 32 7.36 9.16 -1.64
CA ALA A 32 6.09 8.48 -1.63
C ALA A 32 5.29 8.89 -0.39
N SER A 33 4.01 9.20 -0.58
CA SER A 33 3.10 9.62 0.49
C SER A 33 1.86 8.74 0.52
N ASP A 34 1.74 7.92 1.56
CA ASP A 34 0.53 7.14 1.83
C ASP A 34 -0.72 8.02 2.00
N ALA A 35 -0.54 9.30 2.33
CA ALA A 35 -1.63 10.25 2.51
C ALA A 35 -2.28 10.66 1.19
N THR A 36 -1.47 10.92 0.17
CA THR A 36 -1.95 11.30 -1.17
C THR A 36 -2.02 10.12 -2.12
N ALA A 37 -1.50 8.95 -1.72
CA ALA A 37 -1.32 7.78 -2.58
C ALA A 37 -0.54 8.12 -3.86
N GLN A 38 0.51 8.95 -3.73
CA GLN A 38 1.37 9.37 -4.84
C GLN A 38 2.84 9.09 -4.56
N PHE A 39 3.61 8.95 -5.64
CA PHE A 39 5.06 8.85 -5.61
C PHE A 39 5.71 9.67 -6.72
N SER A 40 6.97 10.03 -6.50
CA SER A 40 7.82 10.69 -7.49
C SER A 40 9.19 10.02 -7.50
N PHE A 41 9.79 9.95 -8.68
CA PHE A 41 11.11 9.37 -8.90
C PHE A 41 11.88 10.21 -9.91
N GLY A 42 13.04 10.71 -9.52
CA GLY A 42 13.84 11.58 -10.37
C GLY A 42 15.32 11.55 -10.04
N LEU A 43 16.10 12.28 -10.83
CA LEU A 43 17.54 12.43 -10.68
C LEU A 43 17.89 13.89 -10.44
N LEU A 44 18.78 14.15 -9.49
CA LEU A 44 19.31 15.48 -9.22
C LEU A 44 20.84 15.45 -9.13
N ARG A 45 21.50 16.39 -9.82
CA ARG A 45 22.91 16.70 -9.55
C ARG A 45 22.98 17.61 -8.32
N CYS A 46 23.50 17.09 -7.21
CA CYS A 46 23.47 17.73 -5.89
C CYS A 46 24.56 18.78 -5.68
N ARG A 47 24.55 19.85 -6.50
CA ARG A 47 25.60 20.90 -6.50
C ARG A 47 25.08 22.32 -6.27
N GLY A 48 25.88 23.13 -5.59
CA GLY A 48 25.67 24.58 -5.51
C GLY A 48 24.31 25.00 -4.93
N LYS A 49 23.57 25.84 -5.68
CA LYS A 49 22.36 26.54 -5.20
C LYS A 49 21.14 25.63 -4.97
N VAL A 50 21.17 24.37 -5.42
CA VAL A 50 20.06 23.41 -5.22
C VAL A 50 19.99 22.86 -3.80
N LEU A 51 21.07 23.04 -3.01
CA LEU A 51 21.18 22.54 -1.64
C LEU A 51 21.10 23.66 -0.58
N GLY A 52 20.57 23.28 0.58
CA GLY A 52 20.50 23.99 1.85
C GLY A 52 21.86 24.30 2.48
N ALA A 53 21.79 25.08 3.56
CA ALA A 53 22.84 25.06 4.58
C ALA A 53 22.91 23.65 5.21
N PRO A 54 24.09 23.21 5.67
CA PRO A 54 24.21 21.96 6.40
C PRO A 54 23.43 22.01 7.72
N ASN A 55 22.84 20.88 8.10
CA ASN A 55 22.27 20.68 9.43
C ASN A 55 23.39 20.28 10.43
N ARG A 56 23.00 19.96 11.68
CA ARG A 56 23.94 19.51 12.73
C ARG A 56 24.77 18.29 12.33
N ASP A 57 24.24 17.42 11.49
CA ASP A 57 24.90 16.20 11.00
C ASP A 57 25.59 16.43 9.63
N LEU A 58 25.81 17.70 9.27
CA LEU A 58 26.43 18.16 8.02
C LEU A 58 25.67 17.79 6.73
N LYS A 59 24.48 17.21 6.83
CA LYS A 59 23.61 16.91 5.69
C LYS A 59 22.93 18.17 5.18
N ARG A 60 22.73 18.27 3.87
CA ARG A 60 22.09 19.42 3.23
C ARG A 60 20.73 19.04 2.65
N GLY A 61 19.70 19.81 2.99
CA GLY A 61 18.36 19.62 2.42
C GLY A 61 18.29 20.06 0.95
N VAL A 62 17.51 19.36 0.13
CA VAL A 62 17.18 19.79 -1.23
C VAL A 62 16.20 20.97 -1.17
N LYS A 63 16.56 22.11 -1.79
CA LYS A 63 15.70 23.31 -1.84
C LYS A 63 14.62 23.19 -2.92
N ALA A 64 13.66 24.11 -2.92
CA ALA A 64 12.69 24.27 -4.01
C ALA A 64 13.36 24.34 -5.40
N ALA A 65 14.44 25.12 -5.54
CA ALA A 65 15.20 25.18 -6.80
C ALA A 65 15.80 23.82 -7.21
N GLY A 66 16.19 22.98 -6.24
CA GLY A 66 16.65 21.61 -6.53
C GLY A 66 15.53 20.70 -7.00
N ARG A 67 14.34 20.81 -6.42
CA ARG A 67 13.16 20.06 -6.88
C ARG A 67 12.75 20.43 -8.30
N GLN A 68 12.82 21.72 -8.64
CA GLN A 68 12.55 22.22 -9.99
C GLN A 68 13.62 21.81 -11.01
N ALA A 69 14.88 21.72 -10.59
CA ALA A 69 16.00 21.31 -11.44
C ALA A 69 16.14 19.79 -11.60
N ALA A 70 15.43 19.00 -10.78
CA ALA A 70 15.48 17.55 -10.87
C ALA A 70 14.84 17.06 -12.18
N ARG A 71 15.45 16.04 -12.78
CA ARG A 71 14.89 15.33 -13.93
C ARG A 71 13.99 14.22 -13.43
N TRP A 72 12.68 14.46 -13.44
CA TRP A 72 11.68 13.49 -13.04
C TRP A 72 11.44 12.47 -14.16
N LEU A 73 11.47 11.18 -13.81
CA LEU A 73 10.97 10.11 -14.67
C LEU A 73 9.48 9.89 -14.41
N TRP A 74 9.08 10.02 -13.14
CA TRP A 74 7.71 9.99 -12.67
C TRP A 74 7.53 11.10 -11.64
N SER A 75 6.48 11.90 -11.76
CA SER A 75 6.19 13.02 -10.85
C SER A 75 4.75 12.95 -10.41
N ASP A 76 4.54 12.86 -9.09
CA ASP A 76 3.22 12.84 -8.43
C ASP A 76 2.27 11.78 -9.02
N GLU A 77 2.85 10.65 -9.44
CA GLU A 77 2.15 9.54 -10.05
C GLU A 77 1.40 8.72 -9.00
N ALA A 78 0.26 8.15 -9.40
CA ALA A 78 -0.55 7.35 -8.50
C ALA A 78 0.20 6.06 -8.08
N MET A 79 0.14 5.75 -6.79
CA MET A 79 0.54 4.46 -6.23
C MET A 79 -0.67 3.76 -5.59
N PRO A 80 -0.61 2.42 -5.40
CA PRO A 80 -1.70 1.72 -4.74
C PRO A 80 -1.99 2.30 -3.35
N PRO A 81 -3.25 2.66 -3.03
CA PRO A 81 -3.59 3.25 -1.75
C PRO A 81 -3.38 2.26 -0.60
N ASN A 82 -2.99 2.77 0.56
CA ASN A 82 -2.93 1.99 1.79
C ASN A 82 -4.37 1.80 2.33
N LEU A 83 -4.94 0.61 2.09
CA LEU A 83 -6.31 0.28 2.50
C LEU A 83 -6.56 0.59 3.97
N LEU A 84 -5.69 0.12 4.88
CA LEU A 84 -5.87 0.31 6.32
C LEU A 84 -5.88 1.79 6.69
N ARG A 85 -4.99 2.60 6.11
CA ARG A 85 -4.92 4.03 6.40
C ARG A 85 -6.22 4.78 6.06
N ASN A 86 -6.94 4.31 5.04
CA ASN A 86 -8.14 4.94 4.53
C ASN A 86 -9.44 4.40 5.15
N LEU A 87 -9.36 3.39 6.01
CA LEU A 87 -10.53 2.88 6.73
C LEU A 87 -10.95 3.88 7.83
N PRO A 88 -12.25 4.05 8.08
CA PRO A 88 -12.72 4.83 9.23
C PRO A 88 -12.14 4.30 10.55
N THR A 89 -11.80 5.19 11.47
CA THR A 89 -11.24 4.84 12.79
C THR A 89 -12.06 3.76 13.52
N PRO A 90 -13.41 3.81 13.56
CA PRO A 90 -14.20 2.75 14.21
C PRO A 90 -14.00 1.37 13.58
N THR A 91 -13.83 1.31 12.26
CA THR A 91 -13.57 0.07 11.52
C THR A 91 -12.19 -0.49 11.87
N LEU A 92 -11.15 0.35 11.87
CA LEU A 92 -9.81 -0.05 12.27
C LEU A 92 -9.77 -0.56 13.71
N SER A 93 -10.37 0.18 14.64
CA SER A 93 -10.42 -0.20 16.05
C SER A 93 -11.09 -1.54 16.25
N ALA A 94 -12.17 -1.83 15.51
CA ALA A 94 -12.83 -3.13 15.58
C ALA A 94 -11.94 -4.27 15.03
N ILE A 95 -11.27 -4.06 13.88
CA ILE A 95 -10.34 -5.05 13.30
C ILE A 95 -9.23 -5.41 14.29
N PHE A 96 -8.72 -4.44 15.04
CA PHE A 96 -7.64 -4.64 16.01
C PHE A 96 -8.11 -4.76 17.46
N ALA A 97 -9.41 -4.90 17.71
CA ALA A 97 -9.97 -4.94 19.07
C ALA A 97 -9.50 -6.14 19.89
N THR A 98 -9.12 -7.25 19.25
CA THR A 98 -8.57 -8.43 19.92
C THR A 98 -7.02 -8.40 19.86
N PRO A 99 -6.34 -7.94 20.92
CA PRO A 99 -4.89 -7.82 20.94
C PRO A 99 -4.21 -9.19 21.01
N GLY A 100 -2.90 -9.24 20.74
CA GLY A 100 -2.06 -10.43 20.92
C GLY A 100 -1.79 -11.20 19.63
N ARG A 101 -0.60 -11.81 19.56
CA ARG A 101 -0.10 -12.49 18.35
C ARG A 101 -1.00 -13.66 17.89
N GLY A 102 -1.63 -14.40 18.81
CA GLY A 102 -2.46 -15.57 18.48
C GLY A 102 -3.81 -15.26 17.79
N ASN A 103 -4.24 -14.00 17.79
CA ASN A 103 -5.58 -13.60 17.34
C ASN A 103 -5.66 -13.20 15.86
N GLY A 104 -4.67 -13.60 15.04
CA GLY A 104 -4.61 -13.24 13.63
C GLY A 104 -5.83 -13.69 12.83
N GLN A 105 -6.45 -14.85 13.15
CA GLN A 105 -7.65 -15.30 12.43
C GLN A 105 -8.86 -14.41 12.75
N THR A 106 -9.06 -14.07 14.03
CA THR A 106 -10.16 -13.21 14.47
C THR A 106 -10.08 -11.85 13.79
N ARG A 107 -8.89 -11.24 13.73
CA ARG A 107 -8.69 -9.94 13.06
C ARG A 107 -8.93 -10.01 11.55
N ILE A 108 -8.50 -11.09 10.89
CA ILE A 108 -8.75 -11.29 9.47
C ILE A 108 -10.24 -11.51 9.18
N ASN A 109 -10.93 -12.27 10.01
CA ASN A 109 -12.39 -12.41 9.90
C ASN A 109 -13.06 -11.03 10.06
N GLU A 110 -12.64 -10.24 11.05
CA GLU A 110 -13.20 -8.91 11.28
C GLU A 110 -12.91 -7.92 10.13
N LEU A 111 -11.72 -8.01 9.52
CA LEU A 111 -11.40 -7.26 8.30
C LEU A 111 -12.40 -7.56 7.19
N PHE A 112 -12.63 -8.85 6.90
CA PHE A 112 -13.53 -9.25 5.81
C PHE A 112 -15.01 -9.07 6.13
N ARG A 113 -15.42 -9.00 7.41
CA ARG A 113 -16.78 -8.61 7.81
C ARG A 113 -17.09 -7.14 7.53
N ARG A 114 -16.08 -6.27 7.59
CA ARG A 114 -16.27 -4.81 7.53
C ARG A 114 -15.88 -4.20 6.19
N VAL A 115 -14.93 -4.80 5.49
CA VAL A 115 -14.33 -4.22 4.29
C VAL A 115 -14.78 -4.98 3.06
N HIS A 116 -15.91 -4.56 2.50
CA HIS A 116 -16.49 -5.14 1.28
C HIS A 116 -16.15 -4.30 0.04
N GLY A 117 -16.13 -4.96 -1.12
CA GLY A 117 -15.95 -4.30 -2.43
C GLY A 117 -14.57 -3.70 -2.69
N GLN A 118 -13.62 -3.86 -1.77
CA GLN A 118 -12.27 -3.31 -1.86
C GLN A 118 -11.23 -4.43 -1.92
N ILE A 119 -10.18 -4.23 -2.71
CA ILE A 119 -9.07 -5.18 -2.83
C ILE A 119 -8.24 -5.18 -1.55
N VAL A 120 -8.25 -6.31 -0.84
CA VAL A 120 -7.38 -6.60 0.29
C VAL A 120 -6.11 -7.27 -0.26
N ARG A 121 -5.01 -6.52 -0.24
CA ARG A 121 -3.71 -6.98 -0.74
C ARG A 121 -2.97 -7.85 0.28
N ARG A 122 -1.89 -8.49 -0.17
CA ARG A 122 -1.03 -9.33 0.66
C ARG A 122 -0.53 -8.57 1.88
N GLU A 123 -0.08 -7.33 1.70
CA GLU A 123 0.53 -6.51 2.75
C GLU A 123 -0.49 -6.21 3.84
N VAL A 124 -1.74 -5.89 3.47
CA VAL A 124 -2.83 -5.68 4.42
C VAL A 124 -3.10 -6.96 5.21
N THR A 125 -3.16 -8.09 4.52
CA THR A 125 -3.39 -9.40 5.15
C THR A 125 -2.31 -9.71 6.19
N LEU A 126 -1.04 -9.48 5.86
CA LEU A 126 0.07 -9.72 6.78
C LEU A 126 0.04 -8.75 7.97
N THR A 127 -0.24 -7.47 7.73
CA THR A 127 -0.37 -6.45 8.79
C THR A 127 -1.50 -6.76 9.76
N VAL A 128 -2.67 -7.17 9.25
CA VAL A 128 -3.83 -7.52 10.10
C VAL A 128 -3.59 -8.84 10.83
N ALA A 129 -3.02 -9.84 10.18
CA ALA A 129 -2.75 -11.13 10.82
C ALA A 129 -1.67 -11.03 11.91
N GLN A 130 -0.63 -10.21 11.73
CA GLN A 130 0.55 -10.11 12.62
C GLN A 130 1.25 -11.46 12.88
N GLN A 131 1.18 -12.37 11.90
CA GLN A 131 1.72 -13.73 11.95
C GLN A 131 2.17 -14.16 10.54
N ASP A 132 3.15 -15.07 10.46
CA ASP A 132 3.73 -15.53 9.20
C ASP A 132 2.73 -16.27 8.29
N ASP A 133 1.67 -16.84 8.89
CA ASP A 133 0.61 -17.59 8.22
C ASP A 133 -0.58 -16.71 7.78
N GLY A 134 -0.45 -15.38 7.77
CA GLY A 134 -1.56 -14.46 7.46
C GLY A 134 -2.29 -14.78 6.15
N MET A 135 -1.56 -15.17 5.11
CA MET A 135 -2.16 -15.55 3.83
C MET A 135 -2.97 -16.86 3.90
N LYS A 136 -2.61 -17.78 4.78
CA LYS A 136 -3.40 -18.98 5.08
C LYS A 136 -4.69 -18.58 5.79
N ARG A 137 -4.61 -17.67 6.77
CA ARG A 137 -5.79 -17.18 7.51
C ARG A 137 -6.80 -16.44 6.65
N ALA A 138 -6.34 -15.62 5.70
CA ALA A 138 -7.22 -14.98 4.73
C ALA A 138 -7.93 -15.98 3.81
N ARG A 139 -7.22 -17.06 3.45
CA ARG A 139 -7.84 -18.18 2.76
C ARG A 139 -8.88 -18.88 3.64
N ASP A 140 -8.55 -19.16 4.89
CA ASP A 140 -9.41 -19.90 5.81
C ASP A 140 -10.66 -19.09 6.24
N ALA A 141 -10.57 -17.75 6.23
CA ALA A 141 -11.67 -16.84 6.53
C ALA A 141 -12.92 -17.10 5.66
N ARG A 142 -12.74 -17.61 4.43
CA ARG A 142 -13.86 -17.98 3.56
C ARG A 142 -14.78 -19.03 4.18
N HIS A 143 -14.23 -19.92 5.00
CA HIS A 143 -14.99 -20.96 5.67
C HIS A 143 -15.67 -20.42 6.93
N HIS A 144 -14.98 -19.55 7.67
CA HIS A 144 -15.52 -18.95 8.89
C HIS A 144 -16.67 -17.98 8.61
N LEU A 145 -16.62 -17.24 7.50
CA LEU A 145 -17.58 -16.18 7.19
C LEU A 145 -18.67 -16.62 6.21
N GLN A 146 -18.60 -17.84 5.67
CA GLN A 146 -19.65 -18.37 4.81
C GLN A 146 -21.02 -18.48 5.52
N PRO A 147 -21.12 -18.89 6.80
CA PRO A 147 -22.39 -18.88 7.53
C PRO A 147 -22.99 -17.48 7.70
N GLU A 148 -22.15 -16.44 7.66
CA GLU A 148 -22.56 -15.03 7.70
C GLU A 148 -22.96 -14.49 6.31
N GLY A 149 -22.94 -15.35 5.28
CA GLY A 149 -23.25 -14.96 3.91
C GLY A 149 -22.14 -14.18 3.21
N ILE A 150 -20.92 -14.12 3.77
CA ILE A 150 -19.79 -13.40 3.16
C ILE A 150 -19.00 -14.34 2.26
N ILE A 151 -18.74 -13.90 1.04
CA ILE A 151 -17.91 -14.57 0.05
C ILE A 151 -16.60 -13.80 -0.08
N ILE A 152 -15.48 -14.53 -0.12
CA ILE A 152 -14.15 -13.94 -0.23
C ILE A 152 -13.43 -14.52 -1.46
N PRO A 153 -13.70 -14.01 -2.68
CA PRO A 153 -12.97 -14.42 -3.86
C PRO A 153 -11.50 -14.00 -3.79
N GLY A 154 -10.64 -14.86 -4.33
CA GLY A 154 -9.28 -14.51 -4.73
C GLY A 154 -9.14 -14.60 -6.25
N THR A 155 -7.97 -15.02 -6.74
CA THR A 155 -7.73 -15.23 -8.18
C THR A 155 -8.47 -16.40 -8.81
N ARG A 156 -8.79 -17.43 -8.04
CA ARG A 156 -9.49 -18.61 -8.56
C ARG A 156 -10.98 -18.32 -8.65
N ARG A 157 -11.61 -18.77 -9.74
CA ARG A 157 -13.06 -18.70 -9.93
C ARG A 157 -13.78 -19.37 -8.75
N THR A 158 -14.79 -18.71 -8.23
CA THR A 158 -15.68 -19.30 -7.21
C THR A 158 -16.82 -20.05 -7.89
N THR A 159 -17.47 -20.98 -7.19
CA THR A 159 -18.67 -21.66 -7.71
C THR A 159 -19.83 -20.71 -7.96
N ARG A 160 -19.86 -19.55 -7.29
CA ARG A 160 -20.92 -18.54 -7.38
C ARG A 160 -20.70 -17.52 -8.51
N GLY A 161 -19.58 -17.61 -9.23
CA GLY A 161 -19.20 -16.64 -10.27
C GLY A 161 -17.86 -15.97 -9.99
N SER A 162 -17.70 -14.78 -10.57
CA SER A 162 -16.48 -13.98 -10.49
C SER A 162 -16.76 -12.58 -9.95
N PRO A 163 -15.79 -11.92 -9.30
CA PRO A 163 -15.93 -10.52 -8.89
C PRO A 163 -16.42 -9.61 -10.02
N ALA A 164 -15.92 -9.81 -11.25
CA ALA A 164 -16.30 -9.01 -12.42
C ALA A 164 -17.81 -9.07 -12.73
N SER A 165 -18.44 -10.26 -12.65
CA SER A 165 -19.88 -10.41 -12.89
C SER A 165 -20.74 -9.75 -11.81
N TRP A 166 -20.16 -9.39 -10.67
CA TRP A 166 -20.84 -8.68 -9.58
C TRP A 166 -20.49 -7.18 -9.54
N GLY A 167 -19.83 -6.65 -10.58
CA GLY A 167 -19.39 -5.26 -10.63
C GLY A 167 -18.23 -4.94 -9.69
N LEU A 168 -17.50 -5.95 -9.21
CA LEU A 168 -16.38 -5.79 -8.29
C LEU A 168 -15.03 -5.90 -9.00
N ALA A 169 -14.02 -5.26 -8.41
CA ALA A 169 -12.64 -5.39 -8.86
C ALA A 169 -12.16 -6.85 -8.79
N VAL A 170 -11.38 -7.28 -9.79
CA VAL A 170 -10.87 -8.65 -9.88
C VAL A 170 -9.53 -8.76 -9.13
N PRO A 171 -9.44 -9.58 -8.06
CA PRO A 171 -8.20 -9.75 -7.30
C PRO A 171 -7.09 -10.40 -8.12
N ARG A 172 -5.86 -9.90 -7.98
CA ARG A 172 -4.64 -10.54 -8.50
C ARG A 172 -4.10 -11.59 -7.53
N LYS A 173 -3.03 -12.29 -7.93
CA LYS A 173 -2.43 -13.36 -7.12
C LYS A 173 -2.01 -12.82 -5.75
N GLY A 174 -2.60 -13.39 -4.68
CA GLY A 174 -2.34 -12.96 -3.31
C GLY A 174 -3.24 -11.83 -2.82
N GLU A 175 -4.24 -11.43 -3.60
CA GLU A 175 -5.26 -10.47 -3.22
C GLU A 175 -6.61 -11.15 -3.01
N PHE A 176 -7.47 -10.50 -2.24
CA PHE A 176 -8.82 -10.93 -1.93
C PHE A 176 -9.78 -9.74 -2.02
N ILE A 177 -11.06 -10.03 -2.20
CA ILE A 177 -12.15 -9.06 -2.05
C ILE A 177 -13.25 -9.74 -1.23
N ALA A 178 -13.91 -9.02 -0.33
CA ALA A 178 -15.08 -9.55 0.37
C ALA A 178 -16.36 -8.93 -0.19
N THR A 179 -17.43 -9.71 -0.21
CA THR A 179 -18.78 -9.25 -0.56
C THR A 179 -19.82 -10.13 0.11
N LEU A 180 -21.02 -9.60 0.30
CA LEU A 180 -22.17 -10.44 0.65
C LEU A 180 -22.58 -11.27 -0.56
N ALA A 181 -23.01 -12.50 -0.30
CA ALA A 181 -23.72 -13.32 -1.26
C ALA A 181 -25.04 -12.61 -1.59
N THR A 182 -25.16 -12.08 -2.81
CA THR A 182 -26.48 -11.76 -3.33
C THR A 182 -27.20 -13.09 -3.52
N GLY A 183 -28.34 -13.27 -2.85
CA GLY A 183 -29.27 -14.33 -3.25
C GLY A 183 -29.55 -14.13 -4.74
N ASN A 184 -29.54 -15.22 -5.52
CA ASN A 184 -30.03 -15.14 -6.89
C ASN A 184 -31.39 -14.42 -6.83
N ALA A 185 -31.51 -13.28 -7.51
CA ALA A 185 -32.81 -12.84 -7.94
C ALA A 185 -33.44 -14.06 -8.63
N SER A 186 -34.61 -14.42 -8.16
CA SER A 186 -35.49 -15.43 -8.74
C SER A 186 -35.37 -15.45 -10.25
N GLU A 187 -35.33 -16.66 -10.80
CA GLU A 187 -35.64 -16.93 -12.20
C GLU A 187 -36.90 -16.13 -12.58
N ASP A 188 -36.72 -15.04 -13.32
CA ASP A 188 -37.83 -14.40 -14.03
C ASP A 188 -38.07 -15.22 -15.29
N SER A 189 -39.04 -16.13 -15.13
CA SER A 189 -40.09 -16.57 -16.08
C SER A 189 -39.71 -16.93 -17.52
#